data_AF-A0A7C6F1Q1-F1
#
_entry.id   AF-A0A7C6F1Q1-F1
#
_cell.length_a   1.000
_cell.length_b   1.000
_cell.length_c   1.000
_cell.angle_alpha   90.00
_cell.angle_beta   90.00
_cell.angle_gamma   90.00
#
_symmetry.space_group_name_H-M   'P 1'
#
loop_
_entity.id
_entity.type
_entity.pdbx_description
1 polymer ?
#
loop_
_entity_poly.entity_id
_entity_poly.type
_entity_poly.pdbx_seq_one_letter_code
_entity_poly.pdbx_strand_id
1 'polypeptide(L)'
;MTDEIIRDFFQCEPPGYCTATATLQLPVPSPRIETHDISRLRQLIREIEFHPERFISLKQLAPPQREVVEDCINRKWQWIQQTASCGDARQRFLAIRECNRALGAFLASDRQQLERLLKSLLQQMASKQILTSRDWPFCIHSAQQVDELFHSFERLSCAH
;
A
#
# COMPACT_ATOMS: atom_id res chain seq x y z
N MET A 1 6.00 18.90 -37.62
CA MET A 1 6.70 20.18 -37.88
C MET A 1 8.15 19.96 -38.27
N THR A 2 8.93 19.06 -37.63
CA THR A 2 10.33 18.77 -38.04
C THR A 2 10.44 18.13 -39.44
N ASP A 3 9.54 17.20 -39.76
CA ASP A 3 9.56 16.41 -41.00
C ASP A 3 9.25 17.24 -42.26
N GLU A 4 8.35 18.22 -42.13
CA GLU A 4 8.00 19.16 -43.21
C GLU A 4 9.17 20.10 -43.51
N ILE A 5 9.87 20.58 -42.47
CA ILE A 5 11.09 21.39 -42.66
C ILE A 5 12.18 20.57 -43.37
N ILE A 6 12.31 19.27 -43.07
CA ILE A 6 13.27 18.39 -43.73
C ILE A 6 12.93 18.22 -45.22
N ARG A 7 11.66 17.95 -45.54
CA ARG A 7 11.23 17.83 -46.95
C ARG A 7 11.36 19.14 -47.72
N ASP A 8 10.96 20.26 -47.13
CA ASP A 8 10.91 21.53 -47.84
C ASP A 8 12.31 22.16 -48.00
N PHE A 9 13.16 22.05 -46.98
CA PHE A 9 14.47 22.70 -46.97
C PHE A 9 15.59 21.77 -47.49
N PHE A 10 15.60 20.51 -47.08
CA PHE A 10 16.64 19.54 -47.46
C PHE A 10 16.23 18.64 -48.64
N GLN A 11 14.99 18.75 -49.13
CA GLN A 11 14.47 18.03 -50.30
C GLN A 11 14.68 16.51 -50.24
N CYS A 12 14.62 15.95 -49.04
CA CYS A 12 14.73 14.51 -48.80
C CYS A 12 13.61 14.02 -47.88
N GLU A 13 13.28 12.74 -47.98
CA GLU A 13 12.35 12.13 -47.03
C GLU A 13 13.04 11.96 -45.67
N PRO A 14 12.43 12.44 -44.57
CA PRO A 14 13.00 12.31 -43.25
C PRO A 14 13.12 10.82 -42.87
N PRO A 15 14.27 10.39 -42.33
CA PRO A 15 14.40 9.04 -41.81
C PRO A 15 13.42 8.84 -40.64
N GLY A 16 12.91 7.63 -40.47
CA GLY A 16 12.10 7.30 -39.29
C GLY A 16 12.94 7.47 -38.02
N TYR A 17 12.62 8.46 -37.20
CA TYR A 17 13.27 8.66 -35.89
C TYR A 17 12.26 8.44 -34.77
N CYS A 18 12.76 7.93 -33.64
CA CYS A 18 12.01 7.79 -32.40
C CYS A 18 12.71 8.61 -31.32
N THR A 19 11.95 9.35 -30.52
CA THR A 19 12.48 10.03 -29.33
C THR A 19 12.18 9.16 -28.11
N ALA A 20 13.23 8.70 -27.43
CA ALA A 20 13.13 7.99 -26.16
C ALA A 20 13.75 8.82 -25.04
N THR A 21 13.18 8.74 -23.85
CA THR A 21 13.78 9.32 -22.64
C THR A 21 14.00 8.22 -21.62
N ALA A 22 15.11 8.30 -20.90
CA ALA A 22 15.44 7.38 -19.82
C ALA A 22 15.70 8.17 -18.54
N THR A 23 15.39 7.57 -17.39
CA THR A 23 15.75 8.12 -16.09
C THR A 23 16.58 7.10 -15.34
N LEU A 24 17.81 7.48 -15.00
CA LEU A 24 18.68 6.68 -14.16
C LEU A 24 18.28 6.90 -12.69
N GLN A 25 17.89 5.84 -11.99
CA GLN A 25 17.63 5.90 -10.55
C GLN A 25 18.94 5.85 -9.77
N LEU A 26 18.93 6.31 -8.51
CA LEU A 26 20.10 6.20 -7.65
C LEU A 26 20.49 4.72 -7.47
N PRO A 27 21.80 4.39 -7.52
CA PRO A 27 22.31 3.03 -7.42
C PRO A 27 22.40 2.55 -5.95
N VAL A 28 21.35 2.84 -5.16
CA VAL A 28 21.28 2.44 -3.76
C VAL A 28 20.13 1.45 -3.55
N PRO A 29 20.28 0.47 -2.64
CA PRO A 29 19.20 -0.44 -2.31
C PRO A 29 17.96 0.35 -1.84
N SER A 30 16.87 0.24 -2.58
CA SER A 30 15.58 0.81 -2.17
C SER A 30 14.73 -0.25 -1.46
N PRO A 31 13.91 0.13 -0.47
CA PRO A 31 12.99 -0.79 0.18
C PRO A 31 12.02 -1.42 -0.85
N ARG A 32 11.87 -2.74 -0.82
CA ARG A 32 10.91 -3.49 -1.65
C ARG A 32 9.50 -3.42 -1.05
N ILE A 33 8.98 -2.21 -0.86
CA ILE A 33 7.63 -1.97 -0.34
C ILE A 33 6.76 -1.37 -1.42
N GLU A 34 5.52 -1.84 -1.46
CA GLU A 34 4.50 -1.34 -2.34
C GLU A 34 3.36 -0.66 -1.58
N THR A 35 2.63 0.20 -2.27
CA THR A 35 1.44 0.87 -1.72
C THR A 35 0.35 -0.13 -1.31
N HIS A 36 0.33 -1.32 -1.93
CA HIS A 36 -0.62 -2.38 -1.60
C HIS A 36 -0.36 -2.95 -0.18
N ASP A 37 0.90 -3.02 0.28
CA ASP A 37 1.25 -3.52 1.61
C ASP A 37 0.65 -2.65 2.71
N ILE A 38 0.78 -1.34 2.56
CA ILE A 38 0.22 -0.34 3.48
C ILE A 38 -1.31 -0.41 3.49
N SER A 39 -1.91 -0.55 2.31
CA SER A 39 -3.36 -0.65 2.15
C SER A 39 -3.91 -1.90 2.82
N ARG A 40 -3.23 -3.05 2.64
CA ARG A 40 -3.57 -4.32 3.29
C ARG A 40 -3.48 -4.22 4.81
N LEU A 41 -2.44 -3.56 5.33
CA LEU A 41 -2.25 -3.42 6.77
C LEU A 41 -3.29 -2.50 7.41
N ARG A 42 -3.65 -1.39 6.75
CA ARG A 42 -4.75 -0.52 7.18
C ARG A 42 -6.08 -1.25 7.18
N GLN A 43 -6.34 -2.05 6.15
CA GLN A 43 -7.52 -2.89 6.08
C GLN A 43 -7.57 -3.90 7.23
N LEU A 44 -6.44 -4.54 7.56
CA LEU A 44 -6.37 -5.48 8.69
C LEU A 44 -6.65 -4.81 10.04
N ILE A 45 -6.09 -3.62 10.29
CA ILE A 45 -6.38 -2.83 11.51
C ILE A 45 -7.87 -2.51 11.60
N ARG A 46 -8.48 -2.13 10.47
CA ARG A 46 -9.92 -1.87 10.38
C ARG A 46 -10.74 -3.15 10.64
N GLU A 47 -10.32 -4.29 10.10
CA GLU A 47 -10.98 -5.56 10.36
C GLU A 47 -10.92 -5.95 11.84
N ILE A 48 -9.81 -5.70 12.53
CA ILE A 48 -9.73 -5.91 13.99
C ILE A 48 -10.68 -4.98 14.75
N GLU A 49 -10.85 -3.73 14.30
CA GLU A 49 -11.76 -2.78 14.95
C GLU A 49 -13.24 -3.15 14.77
N PHE A 50 -13.64 -3.58 13.56
CA PHE A 50 -15.04 -3.84 13.24
C PHE A 50 -15.47 -5.30 13.39
N HIS A 51 -14.51 -6.22 13.26
CA HIS A 51 -14.72 -7.67 13.31
C HIS A 51 -13.68 -8.38 14.21
N PRO A 52 -13.49 -7.92 15.46
CA PRO A 52 -12.52 -8.54 16.38
C PRO A 52 -12.79 -10.04 16.61
N GLU A 53 -14.05 -10.49 16.49
CA GLU A 53 -14.44 -11.90 16.60
C GLU A 53 -13.73 -12.83 15.61
N ARG A 54 -13.21 -12.31 14.48
CA ARG A 54 -12.48 -13.11 13.48
C ARG A 54 -11.04 -13.41 13.89
N PHE A 55 -10.49 -12.64 14.83
CA PHE A 55 -9.08 -12.70 15.23
C PHE A 55 -8.88 -13.30 16.62
N ILE A 56 -9.95 -13.40 17.43
CA ILE A 56 -9.89 -13.99 18.77
C ILE A 56 -9.99 -15.51 18.68
N SER A 57 -8.96 -16.20 19.19
CA SER A 57 -8.96 -17.65 19.30
C SER A 57 -9.52 -18.11 20.65
N LEU A 58 -10.79 -18.53 20.69
CA LEU A 58 -11.46 -19.00 21.93
C LEU A 58 -10.71 -20.13 22.65
N LYS A 59 -9.97 -20.97 21.91
CA LYS A 59 -9.15 -22.06 22.46
C LYS A 59 -7.98 -21.58 23.32
N GLN A 60 -7.47 -20.37 23.06
CA GLN A 60 -6.31 -19.80 23.75
C GLN A 60 -6.70 -18.96 24.97
N LEU A 61 -7.99 -18.67 25.15
CA LEU A 61 -8.51 -17.91 26.29
C LEU A 61 -8.71 -18.79 27.52
N ALA A 62 -8.50 -18.21 28.70
CA ALA A 62 -8.87 -18.84 29.97
C ALA A 62 -10.40 -19.01 30.05
N PRO A 63 -10.93 -20.02 30.77
CA PRO A 63 -12.37 -20.26 30.90
C PRO A 63 -13.22 -19.02 31.22
N PRO A 64 -12.89 -18.17 32.21
CA PRO A 64 -13.70 -16.98 32.51
C PRO A 64 -13.65 -15.91 31.41
N GLN A 65 -12.55 -15.82 30.66
CA GLN A 65 -12.42 -14.90 29.54
C GLN A 65 -13.20 -15.40 28.32
N ARG A 66 -13.24 -16.72 28.12
CA ARG A 66 -13.99 -17.36 27.04
C ARG A 66 -15.48 -17.04 27.15
N GLU A 67 -16.07 -17.20 28.32
CA GLU A 67 -17.50 -16.90 28.56
C GLU A 67 -17.82 -15.45 28.20
N VAL A 68 -17.01 -14.49 28.68
CA VAL A 68 -17.18 -13.06 28.38
C VAL A 68 -17.12 -12.77 26.88
N VAL A 69 -16.18 -13.41 26.17
CA VAL A 69 -16.02 -13.24 24.71
C VAL A 69 -17.20 -13.85 23.95
N GLU A 70 -17.63 -15.06 24.32
CA GLU A 70 -18.77 -15.74 23.71
C GLU A 70 -20.07 -14.94 23.90
N ASP A 71 -20.30 -14.42 25.10
CA ASP A 71 -21.44 -13.55 25.40
C ASP A 71 -21.42 -12.26 24.56
N CYS A 72 -20.25 -11.63 24.41
CA CYS A 72 -20.10 -10.45 23.56
C CYS A 72 -20.37 -10.75 22.09
N ILE A 73 -19.88 -11.89 21.57
CA ILE A 73 -20.12 -12.31 20.19
C ILE A 73 -21.61 -12.58 19.96
N ASN A 74 -22.26 -13.31 20.87
CA ASN A 74 -23.69 -13.62 20.79
C ASN A 74 -24.54 -12.35 20.82
N ARG A 75 -24.24 -11.42 21.74
CA ARG A 75 -24.93 -10.13 21.84
C ARG A 75 -24.77 -9.31 20.56
N LYS A 76 -23.56 -9.25 19.98
CA LYS A 76 -23.32 -8.58 18.69
C LYS A 76 -24.17 -9.19 17.57
N TRP A 77 -24.23 -10.51 17.48
CA TRP A 77 -25.03 -11.20 16.45
C TRP A 77 -26.53 -10.97 16.60
N GLN A 78 -27.05 -10.93 17.83
CA GLN A 78 -28.44 -10.57 18.11
C GLN A 78 -28.77 -9.18 17.54
N TRP A 79 -27.93 -8.18 17.79
CA TRP A 79 -28.11 -6.82 17.23
C TRP A 79 -27.95 -6.76 15.71
N ILE A 80 -27.17 -7.64 15.10
CA ILE A 80 -27.00 -7.70 13.65
C ILE A 80 -28.24 -8.30 12.97
N GLN A 81 -28.79 -9.38 13.55
CA GLN A 81 -29.95 -10.09 13.04
C GLN A 81 -31.26 -9.35 13.29
N GLN A 82 -31.30 -8.49 14.31
CA GLN A 82 -32.47 -7.67 14.60
C GLN A 82 -32.72 -6.65 13.47
N THR A 83 -33.85 -6.79 12.79
CA THR A 83 -34.33 -5.82 11.79
C THR A 83 -34.69 -4.52 12.52
N ALA A 84 -33.86 -3.50 12.38
CA ALA A 84 -34.08 -2.22 13.08
C ALA A 84 -35.19 -1.42 12.39
N SER A 85 -36.16 -0.92 13.16
CA SER A 85 -36.99 0.20 12.70
C SER A 85 -36.12 1.47 12.68
N CYS A 86 -36.47 2.50 11.91
CA CYS A 86 -35.67 3.73 11.81
C CYS A 86 -35.35 4.39 13.16
N GLY A 87 -36.13 4.14 14.22
CA GLY A 87 -35.87 4.63 15.58
C GLY A 87 -34.72 3.91 16.30
N ASP A 88 -34.45 2.65 15.95
CA ASP A 88 -33.54 1.77 16.71
C ASP A 88 -32.12 1.71 16.14
N ALA A 89 -31.89 2.35 14.99
CA ALA A 89 -30.59 2.31 14.28
C ALA A 89 -29.44 2.84 15.15
N ARG A 90 -29.66 3.91 15.92
CA ARG A 90 -28.65 4.49 16.82
C ARG A 90 -28.33 3.54 17.97
N GLN A 91 -29.35 2.95 18.58
CA GLN A 91 -29.17 2.01 19.69
C GLN A 91 -28.41 0.77 19.23
N ARG A 92 -28.77 0.23 18.06
CA ARG A 92 -28.05 -0.88 17.42
C ARG A 92 -26.58 -0.53 17.19
N PHE A 93 -26.30 0.64 16.62
CA PHE A 93 -24.92 1.08 16.36
C PHE A 93 -24.09 1.15 17.65
N LEU A 94 -24.64 1.76 18.71
CA LEU A 94 -23.95 1.87 19.99
C LEU A 94 -23.69 0.49 20.61
N ALA A 95 -24.69 -0.40 20.61
CA ALA A 95 -24.54 -1.73 21.18
C ALA A 95 -23.50 -2.58 20.43
N ILE A 96 -23.48 -2.53 19.09
CA ILE A 96 -22.45 -3.22 18.29
C ILE A 96 -21.07 -2.61 18.57
N ARG A 97 -20.97 -1.28 18.68
CA ARG A 97 -19.71 -0.58 18.96
C ARG A 97 -19.17 -0.92 20.35
N GLU A 98 -20.03 -1.07 21.35
CA GLU A 98 -19.66 -1.51 22.69
C GLU A 98 -19.13 -2.95 22.66
N CYS A 99 -19.80 -3.87 21.96
CA CYS A 99 -19.33 -5.24 21.80
C CYS A 99 -17.97 -5.29 21.09
N ASN A 100 -17.82 -4.53 19.99
CA ASN A 100 -16.54 -4.42 19.27
C ASN A 100 -15.43 -3.87 20.17
N ARG A 101 -15.71 -2.89 21.03
CA ARG A 101 -14.74 -2.33 21.97
C ARG A 101 -14.34 -3.35 23.03
N ALA A 102 -15.31 -4.08 23.60
CA ALA A 102 -15.05 -5.11 24.60
C ALA A 102 -14.18 -6.24 24.04
N LEU A 103 -14.51 -6.73 22.83
CA LEU A 103 -13.72 -7.72 22.11
C LEU A 103 -12.34 -7.17 21.71
N GLY A 104 -12.27 -5.92 21.27
CA GLY A 104 -11.03 -5.25 20.88
C GLY A 104 -10.01 -5.12 22.02
N ALA A 105 -10.43 -5.14 23.29
CA ALA A 105 -9.53 -5.13 24.43
C ALA A 105 -8.61 -6.36 24.46
N PHE A 106 -9.09 -7.52 24.00
CA PHE A 106 -8.31 -8.75 23.90
C PHE A 106 -7.27 -8.73 22.76
N LEU A 107 -7.45 -7.84 21.78
CA LEU A 107 -6.57 -7.68 20.61
C LEU A 107 -5.71 -6.41 20.68
N ALA A 108 -5.63 -5.77 21.85
CA ALA A 108 -4.92 -4.51 22.01
C ALA A 108 -3.42 -4.62 21.67
N SER A 109 -2.77 -5.74 22.06
CA SER A 109 -1.37 -6.03 21.73
C SER A 109 -1.17 -6.15 20.22
N ASP A 110 -2.04 -6.89 19.56
CA ASP A 110 -1.93 -7.21 18.13
C ASP A 110 -2.16 -5.96 17.31
N ARG A 111 -3.16 -5.16 17.68
CA ARG A 111 -3.40 -3.84 17.10
C ARG A 111 -2.17 -2.94 17.23
N GLN A 112 -1.57 -2.85 18.41
CA GLN A 112 -0.36 -2.05 18.62
C GLN A 112 0.84 -2.54 17.80
N GLN A 113 0.98 -3.85 17.60
CA GLN A 113 2.01 -4.41 16.72
C GLN A 113 1.77 -4.01 15.26
N LEU A 114 0.53 -4.13 14.77
CA LEU A 114 0.17 -3.75 13.41
C LEU A 114 0.32 -2.24 13.17
N GLU A 115 -0.05 -1.39 14.13
CA GLU A 115 0.15 0.06 14.07
C GLU A 115 1.65 0.43 14.02
N ARG A 116 2.50 -0.27 14.77
CA ARG A 116 3.97 -0.11 14.70
C ARG A 116 4.52 -0.53 13.33
N LEU A 117 4.06 -1.67 12.81
CA LEU A 117 4.41 -2.13 11.46
C LEU A 117 3.99 -1.10 10.40
N LEU A 118 2.78 -0.54 10.52
CA LEU A 118 2.28 0.47 9.59
C LEU A 118 3.15 1.72 9.60
N LYS A 119 3.53 2.18 10.79
CA LYS A 119 4.46 3.31 10.93
C LYS A 119 5.81 3.04 10.26
N SER A 120 6.36 1.84 10.46
CA SER A 120 7.61 1.41 9.81
C SER A 120 7.49 1.40 8.29
N LEU A 121 6.43 0.81 7.74
CA LEU A 121 6.21 0.75 6.28
C LEU A 121 6.03 2.14 5.67
N LEU A 122 5.32 3.05 6.35
CA LEU A 122 5.17 4.42 5.90
C LEU A 122 6.52 5.16 5.86
N GLN A 123 7.37 4.97 6.87
CA GLN A 123 8.72 5.54 6.89
C GLN A 123 9.57 5.00 5.74
N GLN A 124 9.53 3.70 5.51
CA GLN A 124 10.28 3.09 4.41
C GLN A 124 9.75 3.54 3.04
N MET A 125 8.44 3.75 2.89
CA MET A 125 7.86 4.28 1.65
C MET A 125 8.27 5.74 1.41
N ALA A 126 8.33 6.57 2.47
CA ALA A 126 8.85 7.93 2.37
C ALA A 126 10.33 7.92 1.94
N SER A 127 11.16 7.06 2.54
CA SER A 127 12.56 6.88 2.13
C SER A 127 12.67 6.41 0.68
N LYS A 128 11.85 5.43 0.27
CA LYS A 128 11.80 4.94 -1.11
C LYS A 128 11.50 6.10 -2.08
N GLN A 129 10.49 6.92 -1.78
CA GLN A 129 10.11 8.05 -2.62
C GLN A 129 11.26 9.05 -2.83
N ILE A 130 12.04 9.31 -1.78
CA ILE A 130 13.24 10.16 -1.86
C ILE A 130 14.30 9.50 -2.78
N LEU A 131 14.62 8.23 -2.54
CA LEU A 131 15.65 7.50 -3.29
C LEU A 131 15.29 7.31 -4.77
N THR A 132 14.00 7.17 -5.09
CA THR A 132 13.50 7.03 -6.46
C THR A 132 13.10 8.34 -7.11
N SER A 133 13.37 9.49 -6.46
CA SER A 133 13.14 10.80 -7.06
C SER A 133 13.93 10.95 -8.37
N ARG A 134 13.40 11.73 -9.31
CA ARG A 134 14.06 12.00 -10.60
C ARG A 134 14.93 13.26 -10.59
N ASP A 135 14.92 13.99 -9.48
CA ASP A 135 15.54 15.31 -9.35
C ASP A 135 16.97 15.24 -8.78
N TRP A 136 17.61 14.07 -8.85
CA TRP A 136 18.97 13.91 -8.36
C TRP A 136 19.98 14.54 -9.34
N PRO A 137 20.92 15.36 -8.86
CA PRO A 137 21.98 15.91 -9.70
C PRO A 137 22.81 14.83 -10.39
N PHE A 138 23.21 15.09 -11.64
CA PHE A 138 24.01 14.15 -12.44
C PHE A 138 25.32 13.73 -11.76
N CYS A 139 25.92 14.59 -10.92
CA CYS A 139 27.20 14.33 -10.26
C CYS A 139 27.15 13.21 -9.20
N ILE A 140 25.96 12.72 -8.84
CA ILE A 140 25.77 11.58 -7.94
C ILE A 140 25.87 10.25 -8.69
N HIS A 141 25.69 10.26 -10.01
CA HIS A 141 25.81 9.10 -10.86
C HIS A 141 27.26 8.94 -11.35
N SER A 142 27.76 7.71 -11.42
CA SER A 142 29.07 7.46 -12.01
C SER A 142 29.00 7.53 -13.54
N ALA A 143 30.10 7.92 -14.20
CA ALA A 143 30.18 7.92 -15.65
C ALA A 143 29.85 6.53 -16.23
N GLN A 144 30.35 5.47 -15.58
CA GLN A 144 30.07 4.08 -15.97
C GLN A 144 28.56 3.76 -16.00
N GLN A 145 27.77 4.27 -15.06
CA GLN A 145 26.31 4.02 -15.04
C GLN A 145 25.59 4.71 -16.19
N VAL A 146 26.09 5.87 -16.60
CA VAL A 146 25.57 6.59 -17.77
C VAL A 146 25.92 5.84 -19.05
N ASP A 147 27.17 5.37 -19.17
CA ASP A 147 27.63 4.58 -20.32
C ASP A 147 26.85 3.25 -20.46
N GLU A 148 26.64 2.53 -19.36
CA GLU A 148 25.83 1.30 -19.32
C GLU A 148 24.38 1.53 -19.77
N LEU A 149 23.79 2.66 -19.38
CA LEU A 149 22.45 3.06 -19.82
C LEU A 149 22.43 3.29 -21.35
N PHE A 150 23.40 4.00 -21.91
CA PHE A 150 23.49 4.21 -23.36
C PHE A 150 23.65 2.89 -24.12
N HIS A 151 24.55 2.00 -23.69
CA HIS A 151 24.72 0.68 -24.31
C HIS A 151 23.49 -0.24 -24.18
N SER A 152 22.60 0.00 -23.21
CA SER A 152 21.33 -0.73 -23.14
C SER A 152 20.39 -0.39 -24.30
N PHE A 153 20.41 0.86 -24.79
CA PHE A 153 19.60 1.28 -25.93
C PHE A 153 20.12 0.76 -27.27
N GLU A 154 21.44 0.72 -27.45
CA GLU A 154 22.05 0.15 -28.66
C GLU A 154 21.65 -1.31 -28.86
N ARG A 155 21.62 -2.10 -27.77
CA ARG A 155 21.18 -3.51 -27.80
C ARG A 155 19.69 -3.66 -28.15
N LEU A 156 18.83 -2.75 -27.72
CA LEU A 156 17.41 -2.76 -28.07
C LEU A 156 17.17 -2.40 -29.54
N SER A 157 18.02 -1.55 -30.11
CA SER A 157 17.93 -1.14 -31.53
C SER A 157 18.39 -2.23 -32.51
N CYS A 158 19.22 -3.19 -32.10
CA CYS A 158 19.69 -4.28 -32.96
C CYS A 158 18.79 -5.53 -32.96
N ALA A 159 17.66 -5.52 -32.24
CA ALA A 159 16.72 -6.64 -32.13
C ALA A 159 15.50 -6.53 -33.08
N HIS A 160 15.53 -5.60 -34.05
CA HIS A 160 14.59 -5.44 -35.15
C HIS A 160 15.36 -5.40 -36.48
#